data_AF-A0A0R3QUP2-F1
#
_entry.id   AF-A0A0R3QUP2-F1
#
_cell.length_a   1.000
_cell.length_b   1.000
_cell.length_c   1.000
_cell.angle_alpha   90.00
_cell.angle_beta   90.00
_cell.angle_gamma   90.00
#
_symmetry.space_group_name_H-M   'P 1'
#
loop_
_entity.id
_entity.type
_entity.pdbx_description
1 polymer ?
#
loop_
_entity_poly.entity_id
_entity_poly.type
_entity_poly.pdbx_seq_one_letter_code
_entity_poly.pdbx_strand_id
1 'polypeptide(L)'
;MASRKRKKMEENICDNDIQTDISRILLEDCDLDITILLRIRNYLENSKDKELEVQAVKLKIEQGFIIRLLCQYDAMESVKDRAIFDILCLLERSYQISLRPFFPMVWGKRAKDNYEKLRQLGQLLHTKLTADQVLDYLNPKLVWNTLLKSEQTTSIKIPEKDSSNELYDARFILRLLATLLDNHAKINSRKFIDVNGLSLAFAATSFISRNERCVAYLVLRRFLLHLTELDTDSFPEKCLYIYLLQIFKNSIEKPIQRLPHVVAHFFARVTKLILHPEDPVYQPVLSFLLLKPNIDVQNVPEIYKLLLSSSIEHYNKERHWCLRLILDSLIEPNDYNILQKRFLAFRYGIKLLLSLFGSIIADQETRKYILLSFRAILQHRSLANDLYVRQNLHSWIVLTLQNSKMTSWERVFLCQLFITLITHIRDIYSGNVNSDSMETNWRKTIVYKTCEMLGNKVCNELEKENDDAKSTWLLQLRQLLCKDSWMPSIESYDVQN
;
A
#
# COMPACT_ATOMS: atom_id res chain seq x y z
N MET A 1 -20.88 -14.41 49.78
CA MET A 1 -19.82 -13.43 50.11
C MET A 1 -18.41 -13.80 49.62
N ALA A 2 -18.11 -15.05 49.23
CA ALA A 2 -16.78 -15.46 48.76
C ALA A 2 -16.41 -14.99 47.33
N SER A 3 -17.40 -14.73 46.46
CA SER A 3 -17.19 -14.32 45.06
C SER A 3 -16.61 -12.90 44.91
N ARG A 4 -17.03 -11.93 45.74
CA ARG A 4 -16.49 -10.56 45.72
C ARG A 4 -15.05 -10.47 46.22
N LYS A 5 -14.66 -11.32 47.19
CA LYS A 5 -13.28 -11.39 47.70
C LYS A 5 -12.33 -12.05 46.70
N ARG A 6 -12.77 -13.10 45.98
CA ARG A 6 -11.99 -13.70 44.89
C ARG A 6 -11.77 -12.75 43.72
N LYS A 7 -12.81 -12.03 43.27
CA LYS A 7 -12.67 -10.98 42.23
C LYS A 7 -11.71 -9.87 42.63
N LYS A 8 -11.79 -9.38 43.88
CA LYS A 8 -10.83 -8.38 44.40
C LYS A 8 -9.41 -8.90 44.52
N MET A 9 -9.22 -10.19 44.84
CA MET A 9 -7.89 -10.81 44.87
C MET A 9 -7.32 -10.97 43.47
N GLU A 10 -8.12 -11.41 42.49
CA GLU A 10 -7.71 -11.54 41.09
C GLU A 10 -7.39 -10.17 40.44
N GLU A 11 -8.19 -9.13 40.71
CA GLU A 11 -7.90 -7.76 40.28
C GLU A 11 -6.61 -7.22 40.93
N ASN A 12 -6.39 -7.45 42.23
CA ASN A 12 -5.17 -7.03 42.93
C ASN A 12 -3.91 -7.78 42.49
N ILE A 13 -4.02 -9.04 42.05
CA ILE A 13 -2.90 -9.83 41.52
C ILE A 13 -2.50 -9.30 40.13
N CYS A 14 -3.49 -9.00 39.27
CA CYS A 14 -3.25 -8.41 37.95
C CYS A 14 -2.59 -7.02 38.05
N ASP A 15 -3.08 -6.16 38.94
CA ASP A 15 -2.53 -4.82 39.18
C ASP A 15 -1.09 -4.82 39.73
N ASN A 16 -0.74 -5.82 40.55
CA ASN A 16 0.61 -6.00 41.06
C ASN A 16 1.57 -6.50 39.97
N ASP A 17 1.14 -7.43 39.11
CA ASP A 17 1.94 -7.95 38.01
C ASP A 17 2.28 -6.82 37.00
N ILE A 18 1.34 -5.93 36.70
CA ILE A 18 1.57 -4.80 35.79
C ILE A 18 2.50 -3.75 36.42
N GLN A 19 2.43 -3.54 37.73
CA GLN A 19 3.37 -2.68 38.41
C GLN A 19 4.79 -3.26 38.35
N THR A 20 4.95 -4.58 38.45
CA THR A 20 6.24 -5.23 38.20
C THR A 20 6.68 -5.13 36.74
N ASP A 21 5.75 -5.19 35.77
CA ASP A 21 6.09 -5.10 34.35
C ASP A 21 6.45 -3.66 33.94
N ILE A 22 5.75 -2.63 34.43
CA ILE A 22 6.12 -1.22 34.21
C ILE A 22 7.45 -0.90 34.89
N SER A 23 7.70 -1.43 36.10
CA SER A 23 8.98 -1.22 36.79
C SER A 23 10.14 -2.03 36.18
N ARG A 24 9.90 -3.22 35.61
CA ARG A 24 10.87 -3.94 34.75
C ARG A 24 11.26 -3.11 33.52
N ILE A 25 10.28 -2.45 32.89
CA ILE A 25 10.51 -1.50 31.79
C ILE A 25 11.19 -0.21 32.27
N LEU A 26 11.32 0.07 33.57
CA LEU A 26 12.09 1.21 34.06
C LEU A 26 13.51 0.81 34.51
N LEU A 27 13.73 -0.45 34.88
CA LEU A 27 14.94 -0.91 35.58
C LEU A 27 15.97 -1.66 34.72
N GLU A 28 15.57 -2.37 33.65
CA GLU A 28 16.51 -3.22 32.89
C GLU A 28 16.94 -2.57 31.57
N ASP A 29 18.22 -2.53 31.19
CA ASP A 29 18.68 -2.03 29.87
C ASP A 29 18.33 -2.96 28.68
N CYS A 30 17.41 -3.91 28.86
CA CYS A 30 17.05 -4.93 27.88
C CYS A 30 16.06 -4.45 26.79
N ASP A 31 16.14 -5.07 25.61
CA ASP A 31 15.12 -4.96 24.56
C ASP A 31 13.75 -5.38 25.13
N LEU A 32 12.70 -4.55 24.91
CA LEU A 32 11.35 -4.83 25.39
C LEU A 32 10.83 -6.10 24.71
N ASP A 33 10.43 -7.08 25.53
CA ASP A 33 9.79 -8.29 25.01
C ASP A 33 8.36 -7.97 24.53
N ILE A 34 8.02 -8.50 23.35
CA ILE A 34 6.74 -8.25 22.66
C ILE A 34 5.57 -8.72 23.53
N THR A 35 5.76 -9.79 24.30
CA THR A 35 4.74 -10.36 25.18
C THR A 35 4.33 -9.40 26.29
N ILE A 36 5.28 -8.65 26.85
CA ILE A 36 5.05 -7.67 27.90
C ILE A 36 4.30 -6.46 27.34
N LEU A 37 4.71 -5.96 26.16
CA LEU A 37 4.02 -4.86 25.48
C LEU A 37 2.55 -5.19 25.16
N LEU A 38 2.27 -6.41 24.70
CA LEU A 38 0.90 -6.85 24.42
C LEU A 38 0.06 -6.99 25.70
N ARG A 39 0.64 -7.47 26.80
CA ARG A 39 -0.05 -7.51 28.10
C ARG A 39 -0.42 -6.12 28.60
N ILE A 40 0.52 -5.17 28.53
CA ILE A 40 0.28 -3.77 28.91
C ILE A 40 -0.81 -3.15 28.04
N ARG A 41 -0.73 -3.35 26.71
CA ARG A 41 -1.75 -2.88 25.79
C ARG A 41 -3.14 -3.40 26.17
N ASN A 42 -3.28 -4.72 26.36
CA ASN A 42 -4.57 -5.33 26.68
C ASN A 42 -5.12 -4.84 28.02
N TYR A 43 -4.26 -4.64 29.02
CA TYR A 43 -4.69 -4.06 30.28
C TYR A 43 -5.17 -2.61 30.13
N LEU A 44 -4.42 -1.76 29.40
CA LEU A 44 -4.83 -0.38 29.15
C LEU A 44 -6.13 -0.30 28.34
N GLU A 45 -6.36 -1.23 27.43
CA GLU A 45 -7.60 -1.31 26.66
C GLU A 45 -8.79 -1.71 27.53
N ASN A 46 -8.61 -2.66 28.46
CA ASN A 46 -9.65 -3.14 29.38
C ASN A 46 -9.94 -2.17 30.54
N SER A 47 -8.95 -1.38 30.96
CA SER A 47 -9.07 -0.44 32.10
C SER A 47 -9.54 0.96 31.69
N LYS A 48 -9.71 1.24 30.38
CA LYS A 48 -10.08 2.57 29.87
C LYS A 48 -11.39 3.13 30.43
N ASP A 49 -12.34 2.25 30.78
CA ASP A 49 -13.71 2.61 31.18
C ASP A 49 -13.85 2.77 32.72
N LYS A 50 -12.81 2.42 33.49
CA LYS A 50 -12.81 2.49 34.96
C LYS A 50 -12.06 3.73 35.44
N GLU A 51 -12.79 4.73 35.91
CA GLU A 51 -12.24 6.05 36.29
C GLU A 51 -11.15 6.00 37.37
N LEU A 52 -11.27 5.09 38.35
CA LEU A 52 -10.27 4.87 39.40
C LEU A 52 -8.95 4.30 38.85
N GLU A 53 -9.02 3.39 37.87
CA GLU A 53 -7.84 2.80 37.24
C GLU A 53 -7.17 3.81 36.32
N VAL A 54 -7.94 4.68 35.63
CA VAL A 54 -7.41 5.79 34.83
C VAL A 54 -6.59 6.77 35.67
N GLN A 55 -7.08 7.13 36.87
CA GLN A 55 -6.34 7.99 37.80
C GLN A 55 -5.08 7.30 38.36
N ALA A 56 -5.17 6.00 38.69
CA ALA A 56 -4.01 5.23 39.15
C ALA A 56 -2.93 5.12 38.06
N VAL A 57 -3.31 4.85 36.81
CA VAL A 57 -2.38 4.77 35.68
C VAL A 57 -1.72 6.13 35.40
N LYS A 58 -2.48 7.23 35.47
CA LYS A 58 -1.93 8.60 35.33
C LYS A 58 -0.83 8.89 36.36
N LEU A 59 -0.98 8.42 37.60
CA LEU A 59 0.04 8.60 38.65
C LEU A 59 1.24 7.66 38.47
N LYS A 60 1.04 6.50 37.82
CA LYS A 60 2.07 5.47 37.62
C LYS A 60 2.97 5.71 36.40
N ILE A 61 2.48 6.42 35.38
CA ILE A 61 3.24 6.64 34.14
C ILE A 61 4.18 7.83 34.27
N GLU A 62 5.46 7.52 34.47
CA GLU A 62 6.53 8.51 34.44
C GLU A 62 6.95 8.88 33.01
N GLN A 63 7.52 10.09 32.84
CA GLN A 63 8.11 10.51 31.56
C GLN A 63 9.18 9.52 31.07
N GLY A 64 9.89 8.84 31.98
CA GLY A 64 10.89 7.82 31.63
C GLY A 64 10.32 6.62 30.87
N PHE A 65 9.08 6.21 31.18
CA PHE A 65 8.41 5.11 30.49
C PHE A 65 8.14 5.45 29.01
N ILE A 66 7.62 6.66 28.76
CA ILE A 66 7.34 7.15 27.39
C ILE A 66 8.64 7.31 26.59
N ILE A 67 9.68 7.85 27.22
CA ILE A 67 11.01 7.97 26.59
C ILE A 67 11.52 6.61 26.14
N ARG A 68 11.43 5.59 26.99
CA ARG A 68 11.90 4.25 26.65
C ARG A 68 11.11 3.63 25.51
N LEU A 69 9.79 3.78 25.52
CA LEU A 69 8.95 3.34 24.40
C LEU A 69 9.38 3.99 23.08
N LEU A 70 9.64 5.30 23.07
CA LEU A 70 10.09 6.02 21.88
C LEU A 70 11.50 5.62 21.42
N CYS A 71 12.42 5.32 22.35
CA CYS A 71 13.77 4.88 22.03
C CYS A 71 13.81 3.48 21.39
N GLN A 72 12.86 2.62 21.74
CA GLN A 72 12.77 1.26 21.18
C GLN A 72 11.81 1.14 19.99
N TYR A 73 11.07 2.21 19.69
CA TYR A 73 10.20 2.31 18.53
C TYR A 73 11.03 2.60 17.29
N ASP A 74 11.01 1.72 16.30
CA ASP A 74 11.76 1.91 15.05
C ASP A 74 10.90 2.58 13.95
N ALA A 75 9.66 2.95 14.29
CA ALA A 75 8.62 3.45 13.40
C ALA A 75 8.27 2.50 12.26
N MET A 76 8.53 1.21 12.40
CA MET A 76 8.23 0.20 11.38
C MET A 76 6.86 -0.43 11.59
N GLU A 77 6.41 -1.22 10.62
CA GLU A 77 5.15 -1.96 10.67
C GLU A 77 5.24 -3.26 11.50
N SER A 78 6.31 -3.41 12.28
CA SER A 78 6.56 -4.58 13.12
C SER A 78 5.50 -4.75 14.21
N VAL A 79 5.24 -5.99 14.66
CA VAL A 79 4.25 -6.25 15.72
C VAL A 79 4.60 -5.48 17.01
N LYS A 80 5.89 -5.38 17.32
CA LYS A 80 6.43 -4.57 18.42
C LYS A 80 6.02 -3.10 18.28
N ASP A 81 6.32 -2.51 17.13
CA ASP A 81 6.07 -1.09 16.87
C ASP A 81 4.57 -0.77 16.85
N ARG A 82 3.74 -1.64 16.26
CA ARG A 82 2.28 -1.46 16.32
C ARG A 82 1.76 -1.44 17.76
N ALA A 83 2.25 -2.34 18.61
CA ALA A 83 1.87 -2.38 20.01
C ALA A 83 2.32 -1.10 20.75
N ILE A 84 3.55 -0.62 20.52
CA ILE A 84 4.04 0.64 21.10
C ILE A 84 3.18 1.82 20.64
N PHE A 85 2.87 1.90 19.34
CA PHE A 85 2.04 2.95 18.77
C PHE A 85 0.63 2.96 19.38
N ASP A 86 0.01 1.79 19.52
CA ASP A 86 -1.32 1.64 20.10
C ASP A 86 -1.31 2.05 21.59
N ILE A 87 -0.27 1.68 22.36
CA ILE A 87 -0.08 2.12 23.74
C ILE A 87 0.00 3.66 23.80
N LEU A 88 0.87 4.29 23.00
CA LEU A 88 1.00 5.75 22.98
C LEU A 88 -0.32 6.44 22.65
N CYS A 89 -1.11 5.90 21.71
CA CYS A 89 -2.44 6.40 21.39
C CYS A 89 -3.44 6.27 22.55
N LEU A 90 -3.43 5.14 23.26
CA LEU A 90 -4.28 4.93 24.42
C LEU A 90 -3.92 5.92 25.55
N LEU A 91 -2.62 6.12 25.80
CA LEU A 91 -2.14 7.08 26.80
C LEU A 91 -2.57 8.51 26.51
N GLU A 92 -2.48 8.95 25.26
CA GLU A 92 -2.89 10.30 24.88
C GLU A 92 -4.42 10.46 24.86
N ARG A 93 -5.17 9.50 24.30
CA ARG A 93 -6.63 9.64 24.11
C ARG A 93 -7.45 9.28 25.34
N SER A 94 -7.17 8.14 25.95
CA SER A 94 -7.97 7.61 27.06
C SER A 94 -7.45 8.12 28.41
N TYR A 95 -6.13 8.17 28.59
CA TYR A 95 -5.51 8.63 29.84
C TYR A 95 -5.10 10.10 29.82
N GLN A 96 -5.35 10.85 28.74
CA GLN A 96 -5.08 12.29 28.63
C GLN A 96 -3.65 12.71 29.01
N ILE A 97 -2.66 11.83 28.83
CA ILE A 97 -1.26 12.15 29.10
C ILE A 97 -0.73 13.00 27.94
N SER A 98 -0.27 14.21 28.23
CA SER A 98 0.20 15.11 27.19
C SER A 98 1.53 14.63 26.60
N LEU A 99 1.54 14.29 25.31
CA LEU A 99 2.79 14.00 24.57
C LEU A 99 3.50 15.29 24.09
N ARG A 100 2.86 16.46 24.24
CA ARG A 100 3.40 17.80 23.89
C ARG A 100 4.85 18.07 24.30
N PRO A 101 5.31 17.66 25.50
CA PRO A 101 6.71 17.88 25.92
C PRO A 101 7.75 17.23 25.01
N PHE A 102 7.38 16.13 24.35
CA PHE A 102 8.29 15.34 23.51
C PHE A 102 8.30 15.81 22.05
N PHE A 103 7.54 16.84 21.68
CA PHE A 103 7.51 17.35 20.31
C PHE A 103 8.67 18.31 20.02
N PRO A 104 9.29 18.20 18.83
CA PRO A 104 8.99 17.22 17.78
C PRO A 104 9.46 15.80 18.15
N MET A 105 8.60 14.80 17.90
CA MET A 105 8.84 13.42 18.31
C MET A 105 9.89 12.77 17.41
N VAL A 106 10.84 12.08 18.05
CA VAL A 106 11.95 11.37 17.41
C VAL A 106 11.94 9.94 17.93
N TRP A 107 12.44 8.99 17.15
CA TRP A 107 12.32 7.56 17.46
C TRP A 107 13.61 6.80 17.17
N GLY A 108 13.64 5.57 17.66
CA GLY A 108 14.76 4.65 17.53
C GLY A 108 15.93 4.98 18.45
N LYS A 109 16.99 4.17 18.34
CA LYS A 109 18.18 4.27 19.20
C LYS A 109 18.85 5.64 19.15
N ARG A 110 18.79 6.33 18.01
CA ARG A 110 19.32 7.70 17.81
C ARG A 110 18.60 8.75 18.67
N ALA A 111 17.37 8.49 19.08
CA ALA A 111 16.60 9.41 19.92
C ALA A 111 17.01 9.39 21.40
N LYS A 112 17.76 8.35 21.84
CA LYS A 112 18.13 8.15 23.26
C LYS A 112 18.86 9.35 23.84
N ASP A 113 19.89 9.83 23.15
CA ASP A 113 20.71 10.97 23.61
C ASP A 113 19.88 12.26 23.74
N ASN A 114 18.92 12.48 22.83
CA ASN A 114 18.05 13.65 22.86
C ASN A 114 17.08 13.58 24.06
N TYR A 115 16.47 12.43 24.29
CA TYR A 115 15.54 12.27 25.41
C TYR A 115 16.23 12.18 26.78
N GLU A 116 17.46 11.68 26.85
CA GLU A 116 18.27 11.73 28.07
C GLU A 116 18.63 13.18 28.42
N LYS A 117 19.02 13.98 27.43
CA LYS A 117 19.22 15.43 27.62
C LYS A 117 17.94 16.13 28.05
N LEU A 118 16.78 15.78 27.47
CA LEU A 118 15.48 16.31 27.89
C LEU A 118 15.20 15.97 29.37
N ARG A 119 15.50 14.74 29.80
CA ARG A 119 15.31 14.29 31.19
C ARG A 119 16.23 15.02 32.16
N GLN A 120 17.49 15.27 31.77
CA GLN A 120 18.49 15.93 32.61
C GLN A 120 18.29 17.45 32.71
N LEU A 121 18.02 18.11 31.58
CA LEU A 121 17.93 19.58 31.49
C LEU A 121 16.50 20.11 31.75
N GLY A 122 15.49 19.25 31.64
CA GLY A 122 14.09 19.64 31.73
C GLY A 122 13.59 20.39 30.48
N GLN A 123 12.29 20.66 30.43
CA GLN A 123 11.62 21.18 29.22
C GLN A 123 12.06 22.60 28.81
N LEU A 124 12.54 23.41 29.77
CA LEU A 124 12.86 24.82 29.55
C LEU A 124 14.28 25.03 29.02
N LEU A 125 15.23 24.19 29.43
CA LEU A 125 16.65 24.32 29.03
C LEU A 125 17.01 23.41 27.85
N HIS A 126 16.17 22.40 27.56
CA HIS A 126 16.42 21.48 26.46
C HIS A 126 16.21 22.14 25.10
N THR A 127 17.25 22.16 24.28
CA THR A 127 17.18 22.60 22.89
C THR A 127 16.40 21.57 22.06
N LYS A 128 15.17 21.91 21.68
CA LYS A 128 14.36 21.07 20.80
C LYS A 128 15.01 20.96 19.41
N LEU A 129 14.95 19.76 18.84
CA LEU A 129 15.38 19.51 17.46
C LEU A 129 14.54 20.35 16.50
N THR A 130 15.16 20.84 15.42
CA THR A 130 14.44 21.53 14.35
C THR A 130 13.70 20.53 13.47
N ALA A 131 12.67 20.98 12.74
CA ALA A 131 11.92 20.11 11.84
C ALA A 131 12.82 19.44 10.79
N ASP A 132 13.79 20.19 10.26
CA ASP A 132 14.81 19.67 9.35
C ASP A 132 15.61 18.50 9.95
N GLN A 133 16.07 18.62 11.20
CA GLN A 133 16.82 17.56 11.88
C GLN A 133 15.98 16.31 12.12
N VAL A 134 14.66 16.46 12.27
CA VAL A 134 13.73 15.33 12.41
C VAL A 134 13.48 14.66 11.07
N LEU A 135 13.45 15.41 9.97
CA LEU A 135 13.36 14.84 8.62
C LEU A 135 14.58 13.96 8.27
N ASP A 136 15.76 14.26 8.82
CA ASP A 136 16.98 13.45 8.64
C ASP A 136 16.88 12.03 9.25
N TYR A 137 15.90 11.78 10.12
CA TYR A 137 15.61 10.43 10.64
C TYR A 137 14.88 9.55 9.62
N LEU A 138 14.23 10.15 8.63
CA LEU A 138 13.46 9.43 7.62
C LEU A 138 14.37 9.02 6.47
N ASN A 139 14.32 7.74 6.09
CA ASN A 139 14.97 7.28 4.89
C ASN A 139 14.04 7.49 3.67
N PRO A 140 14.40 8.32 2.68
CA PRO A 140 13.54 8.60 1.53
C PRO A 140 13.12 7.35 0.75
N LYS A 141 14.00 6.33 0.67
CA LYS A 141 13.72 5.07 -0.02
C LYS A 141 12.67 4.25 0.73
N LEU A 142 12.75 4.20 2.06
CA LEU A 142 11.79 3.48 2.88
C LEU A 142 10.43 4.19 2.87
N VAL A 143 10.38 5.53 2.91
CA VAL A 143 9.13 6.30 2.76
C VAL A 143 8.48 6.01 1.40
N TRP A 144 9.27 5.93 0.33
CA TRP A 144 8.77 5.55 -0.99
C TRP A 144 8.26 4.10 -1.04
N ASN A 145 8.96 3.18 -0.37
CA ASN A 145 8.50 1.79 -0.27
C ASN A 145 7.21 1.69 0.54
N THR A 146 7.07 2.40 1.65
CA THR A 146 5.82 2.48 2.42
C THR A 146 4.69 3.04 1.58
N LEU A 147 4.95 4.05 0.74
CA LEU A 147 3.96 4.56 -0.21
C LEU A 147 3.45 3.47 -1.16
N LEU A 148 4.35 2.62 -1.66
CA LEU A 148 4.03 1.56 -2.64
C LEU A 148 3.51 0.25 -2.02
N LYS A 149 3.87 -0.04 -0.76
CA LYS A 149 3.72 -1.35 -0.09
C LYS A 149 2.94 -1.32 1.24
N SER A 150 2.52 -0.16 1.76
CA SER A 150 1.70 -0.03 2.99
C SER A 150 0.50 -1.00 2.94
N GLU A 151 0.18 -1.65 4.07
CA GLU A 151 -0.74 -2.79 4.35
C GLU A 151 -1.94 -3.05 3.43
N GLN A 152 -2.38 -2.07 2.65
CA GLN A 152 -3.52 -2.17 1.75
C GLN A 152 -3.10 -2.31 0.28
N THR A 153 -1.80 -2.19 0.00
CA THR A 153 -1.14 -2.31 -1.31
C THR A 153 -0.53 -3.71 -1.46
N THR A 154 -1.40 -4.65 -1.85
CA THR A 154 -1.14 -6.03 -2.29
C THR A 154 0.31 -6.49 -2.39
N SER A 155 0.64 -7.57 -1.67
CA SER A 155 1.21 -8.86 -2.14
C SER A 155 1.98 -8.97 -3.48
N ILE A 156 2.61 -7.90 -3.96
CA ILE A 156 3.46 -7.90 -5.15
C ILE A 156 4.90 -7.94 -4.63
N LYS A 157 5.31 -9.14 -4.22
CA LYS A 157 6.74 -9.45 -4.10
C LYS A 157 7.29 -9.50 -5.52
N ILE A 158 7.75 -8.36 -6.04
CA ILE A 158 8.79 -8.37 -7.07
C ILE A 158 9.99 -9.03 -6.39
N PRO A 159 10.54 -10.13 -6.92
CA PRO A 159 11.72 -10.76 -6.36
C PRO A 159 12.93 -9.87 -6.69
N GLU A 160 13.05 -8.73 -6.01
CA GLU A 160 14.31 -8.01 -5.88
C GLU A 160 15.04 -8.60 -4.68
N LYS A 161 16.30 -8.96 -4.92
CA LYS A 161 17.07 -9.91 -4.12
C LYS A 161 17.41 -9.49 -2.69
N ASP A 162 17.12 -8.25 -2.24
CA ASP A 162 17.76 -7.71 -1.02
C ASP A 162 16.94 -6.75 -0.14
N SER A 163 15.61 -6.61 -0.29
CA SER A 163 14.86 -5.77 0.68
C SER A 163 14.17 -6.66 1.72
N SER A 164 14.70 -6.70 2.95
CA SER A 164 13.87 -6.95 4.12
C SER A 164 12.59 -6.12 3.98
N ASN A 165 11.43 -6.73 4.25
CA ASN A 165 10.11 -6.08 4.15
C ASN A 165 9.92 -5.04 5.28
N GLU A 166 10.89 -4.16 5.46
CA GLU A 166 10.86 -3.08 6.43
C GLU A 166 10.07 -1.93 5.81
N LEU A 167 8.84 -1.75 6.29
CA LEU A 167 7.97 -0.64 5.95
C LEU A 167 7.82 0.22 7.19
N TYR A 168 7.79 1.54 7.01
CA TYR A 168 7.38 2.44 8.08
C TYR A 168 5.88 2.32 8.36
N ASP A 169 5.48 2.48 9.63
CA ASP A 169 4.08 2.62 10.02
C ASP A 169 3.53 3.96 9.54
N ALA A 170 2.76 3.93 8.46
CA ALA A 170 2.18 5.13 7.84
C ALA A 170 1.32 5.94 8.83
N ARG A 171 0.72 5.27 9.83
CA ARG A 171 -0.10 5.91 10.86
C ARG A 171 0.72 6.90 11.70
N PHE A 172 1.94 6.53 12.04
CA PHE A 172 2.87 7.37 12.80
C PHE A 172 3.49 8.44 11.91
N ILE A 173 4.02 8.06 10.74
CA ILE A 173 4.72 8.98 9.84
C ILE A 173 3.80 10.12 9.37
N LEU A 174 2.54 9.83 9.01
CA LEU A 174 1.60 10.90 8.60
C LEU A 174 1.33 11.89 9.72
N ARG A 175 1.22 11.42 10.97
CA ARG A 175 1.05 12.29 12.15
C ARG A 175 2.28 13.13 12.43
N LEU A 176 3.47 12.54 12.29
CA LEU A 176 4.73 13.25 12.38
C LEU A 176 4.82 14.36 11.33
N LEU A 177 4.56 14.05 10.04
CA LEU A 177 4.60 15.05 8.98
C LEU A 177 3.60 16.19 9.25
N ALA A 178 2.42 15.86 9.78
CA ALA A 178 1.43 16.87 10.16
C ALA A 178 1.94 17.78 11.29
N THR A 179 2.58 17.23 12.32
CA THR A 179 3.08 18.00 13.48
C THR A 179 4.31 18.81 13.14
N LEU A 180 5.15 18.34 12.22
CA LEU A 180 6.26 19.11 11.68
C LEU A 180 5.75 20.37 10.98
N LEU A 181 4.69 20.27 10.17
CA LEU A 181 4.06 21.36 9.42
C LEU A 181 3.09 22.26 10.22
N ASP A 182 3.22 22.32 11.55
CA ASP A 182 2.37 23.24 12.33
C ASP A 182 2.80 24.70 12.15
N ASN A 183 1.87 25.65 12.35
CA ASN A 183 1.92 27.07 11.93
C ASN A 183 3.10 27.93 12.48
N HIS A 184 4.03 27.35 13.24
CA HIS A 184 5.17 28.04 13.83
C HIS A 184 6.52 27.39 13.52
N ALA A 185 6.52 26.25 12.84
CA ALA A 185 7.75 25.52 12.53
C ALA A 185 8.36 26.03 11.22
N LYS A 186 9.60 26.51 11.29
CA LYS A 186 10.41 26.77 10.09
C LYS A 186 10.89 25.44 9.54
N ILE A 187 10.40 25.05 8.36
CA ILE A 187 10.81 23.84 7.65
C ILE A 187 11.31 24.22 6.27
N ASN A 188 12.44 23.61 5.89
CA ASN A 188 12.87 23.66 4.51
C ASN A 188 11.93 22.82 3.62
N SER A 189 11.15 23.51 2.79
CA SER A 189 10.18 22.90 1.89
C SER A 189 10.81 21.88 0.94
N ARG A 190 12.03 22.13 0.45
CA ARG A 190 12.73 21.22 -0.46
C ARG A 190 13.11 19.91 0.24
N LYS A 191 13.66 19.98 1.46
CA LYS A 191 13.97 18.78 2.26
C LYS A 191 12.73 17.92 2.53
N PHE A 192 11.59 18.56 2.83
CA PHE A 192 10.33 17.85 3.05
C PHE A 192 9.89 17.06 1.80
N ILE A 193 10.13 17.61 0.61
CA ILE A 193 9.84 16.95 -0.67
C ILE A 193 10.87 15.86 -0.97
N ASP A 194 12.17 16.12 -0.75
CA ASP A 194 13.26 15.15 -0.99
C ASP A 194 13.10 13.87 -0.17
N VAL A 195 12.56 13.98 1.06
CA VAL A 195 12.24 12.85 1.94
C VAL A 195 10.99 12.07 1.50
N ASN A 196 10.31 12.51 0.42
CA ASN A 196 9.04 11.98 -0.05
C ASN A 196 7.86 12.18 0.93
N GLY A 197 7.95 13.16 1.84
CA GLY A 197 6.87 13.46 2.79
C GLY A 197 5.57 13.90 2.10
N LEU A 198 5.71 14.76 1.08
CA LEU A 198 4.57 15.21 0.28
C LEU A 198 4.00 14.08 -0.59
N SER A 199 4.87 13.24 -1.18
CA SER A 199 4.45 12.07 -1.95
C SER A 199 3.65 11.07 -1.10
N LEU A 200 4.09 10.79 0.12
CA LEU A 200 3.36 9.94 1.06
C LEU A 200 1.99 10.52 1.41
N ALA A 201 1.90 11.84 1.62
CA ALA A 201 0.62 12.50 1.88
C ALA A 201 -0.37 12.36 0.71
N PHE A 202 0.10 12.48 -0.54
CA PHE A 202 -0.75 12.22 -1.70
C PHE A 202 -1.22 10.77 -1.77
N ALA A 203 -0.31 9.80 -1.61
CA ALA A 203 -0.67 8.38 -1.63
C ALA A 203 -1.63 7.99 -0.51
N ALA A 204 -1.45 8.53 0.71
CA ALA A 204 -2.31 8.25 1.85
C ALA A 204 -3.77 8.70 1.65
N THR A 205 -4.09 9.51 0.63
CA THR A 205 -5.47 9.85 0.27
C THR A 205 -6.26 8.68 -0.33
N SER A 206 -5.59 7.62 -0.81
CA SER A 206 -6.24 6.39 -1.29
C SER A 206 -6.39 5.30 -0.23
N PHE A 207 -5.86 5.50 0.99
CA PHE A 207 -5.96 4.51 2.07
C PHE A 207 -7.43 4.26 2.47
N ILE A 208 -7.74 3.04 2.92
CA ILE A 208 -9.07 2.59 3.35
C ILE A 208 -9.49 3.27 4.66
N SER A 209 -8.54 3.47 5.57
CA SER A 209 -8.75 4.12 6.86
C SER A 209 -9.10 5.60 6.70
N ARG A 210 -10.29 6.00 7.16
CA ARG A 210 -10.72 7.41 7.12
C ARG A 210 -9.79 8.31 7.93
N ASN A 211 -9.27 7.81 9.05
CA ASN A 211 -8.40 8.59 9.95
C ASN A 211 -7.07 8.95 9.29
N GLU A 212 -6.43 8.01 8.61
CA GLU A 212 -5.20 8.28 7.86
C GLU A 212 -5.45 9.25 6.71
N ARG A 213 -6.56 9.08 5.96
CA ARG A 213 -6.95 10.04 4.92
C ARG A 213 -7.13 11.44 5.49
N CYS A 214 -7.78 11.59 6.63
CA CYS A 214 -7.95 12.90 7.29
C CYS A 214 -6.59 13.56 7.56
N VAL A 215 -5.63 12.81 8.13
CA VAL A 215 -4.29 13.32 8.42
C VAL A 215 -3.56 13.66 7.12
N ALA A 216 -3.66 12.82 6.09
CA ALA A 216 -3.08 13.10 4.78
C ALA A 216 -3.57 14.42 4.18
N TYR A 217 -4.89 14.65 4.15
CA TYR A 217 -5.46 15.94 3.72
C TYR A 217 -5.02 17.11 4.60
N LEU A 218 -4.85 16.88 5.91
CA LEU A 218 -4.31 17.89 6.83
C LEU A 218 -2.86 18.26 6.48
N VAL A 219 -2.00 17.27 6.20
CA VAL A 219 -0.62 17.49 5.75
C VAL A 219 -0.60 18.31 4.46
N LEU A 220 -1.39 17.92 3.46
CA LEU A 220 -1.47 18.65 2.18
C LEU A 220 -1.94 20.10 2.37
N ARG A 221 -2.95 20.32 3.23
CA ARG A 221 -3.45 21.66 3.56
C ARG A 221 -2.41 22.50 4.28
N ARG A 222 -1.74 21.94 5.31
CA ARG A 222 -0.70 22.63 6.08
C ARG A 222 0.50 22.99 5.20
N PHE A 223 0.92 22.07 4.33
CA PHE A 223 2.00 22.32 3.38
C PHE A 223 1.64 23.41 2.36
N LEU A 224 0.40 23.43 1.86
CA LEU A 224 -0.06 24.52 0.98
C LEU A 224 -0.02 25.88 1.70
N LEU A 225 -0.48 25.95 2.96
CA LEU A 225 -0.43 27.17 3.75
C LEU A 225 1.02 27.65 3.96
N HIS A 226 1.92 26.75 4.35
CA HIS A 226 3.36 27.01 4.50
C HIS A 226 3.98 27.59 3.21
N LEU A 227 3.64 27.03 2.05
CA LEU A 227 4.13 27.56 0.77
C LEU A 227 3.55 28.94 0.42
N THR A 228 2.34 29.28 0.88
CA THR A 228 1.73 30.59 0.60
C THR A 228 2.17 31.70 1.53
N GLU A 229 2.83 31.37 2.65
CA GLU A 229 3.38 32.38 3.55
C GLU A 229 4.52 33.17 2.88
N LEU A 230 4.57 34.48 3.19
CA LEU A 230 5.51 35.43 2.57
C LEU A 230 6.94 35.26 3.09
N ASP A 231 7.10 34.78 4.33
CA ASP A 231 8.38 34.67 5.04
C ASP A 231 9.08 33.31 4.86
N THR A 232 8.51 32.41 4.05
CA THR A 232 9.04 31.04 3.86
C THR A 232 10.05 30.94 2.72
N ASP A 233 10.97 29.97 2.86
CA ASP A 233 12.04 29.66 1.92
C ASP A 233 11.60 29.77 0.45
N SER A 234 12.26 30.67 -0.29
CA SER A 234 12.07 30.83 -1.73
C SER A 234 12.94 29.83 -2.47
N PHE A 235 12.31 28.90 -3.19
CA PHE A 235 12.97 27.93 -4.06
C PHE A 235 12.29 27.94 -5.43
N PRO A 236 13.00 27.62 -6.54
CA PRO A 236 12.53 27.90 -7.88
C PRO A 236 11.23 27.16 -8.24
N GLU A 237 11.04 25.95 -7.72
CA GLU A 237 9.87 25.12 -8.01
C GLU A 237 8.63 25.47 -7.15
N LYS A 238 8.72 26.45 -6.24
CA LYS A 238 7.65 26.82 -5.28
C LYS A 238 6.29 27.02 -5.96
N CYS A 239 6.26 27.77 -7.05
CA CYS A 239 5.02 28.04 -7.80
C CYS A 239 4.39 26.78 -8.39
N LEU A 240 5.21 25.81 -8.83
CA LEU A 240 4.72 24.56 -9.40
C LEU A 240 4.08 23.67 -8.32
N TYR A 241 4.61 23.65 -7.10
CA TYR A 241 4.00 22.91 -6.00
C TYR A 241 2.70 23.55 -5.51
N ILE A 242 2.63 24.88 -5.43
CA ILE A 242 1.38 25.59 -5.13
C ILE A 242 0.33 25.24 -6.18
N TYR A 243 0.71 25.25 -7.46
CA TYR A 243 -0.18 24.89 -8.56
C TYR A 243 -0.65 23.43 -8.47
N LEU A 244 0.26 22.48 -8.22
CA LEU A 244 -0.05 21.05 -8.06
C LEU A 244 -1.08 20.82 -6.95
N LEU A 245 -0.85 21.43 -5.78
CA LEU A 245 -1.74 21.34 -4.62
C LEU A 245 -3.09 22.00 -4.90
N GLN A 246 -3.12 23.10 -5.65
CA GLN A 246 -4.36 23.78 -6.00
C GLN A 246 -5.19 22.98 -7.01
N ILE A 247 -4.57 22.40 -8.05
CA ILE A 247 -5.29 21.48 -8.96
C ILE A 247 -5.85 20.30 -8.19
N PHE A 248 -5.03 19.69 -7.32
CA PHE A 248 -5.45 18.57 -6.50
C PHE A 248 -6.67 18.94 -5.63
N LYS A 249 -6.61 20.10 -4.95
CA LYS A 249 -7.72 20.65 -4.17
C LYS A 249 -8.98 20.86 -5.02
N ASN A 250 -8.85 21.41 -6.22
CA ASN A 250 -9.97 21.65 -7.14
C ASN A 250 -10.56 20.34 -7.71
N SER A 251 -9.79 19.26 -7.70
CA SER A 251 -10.22 17.93 -8.19
C SER A 251 -11.03 17.14 -7.15
N ILE A 252 -11.13 17.66 -5.92
CA ILE A 252 -11.84 17.00 -4.82
C ILE A 252 -13.28 17.48 -4.74
N GLU A 253 -14.23 16.54 -4.93
CA GLU A 253 -15.66 16.84 -4.87
C GLU A 253 -16.23 16.70 -3.45
N LYS A 254 -15.77 15.69 -2.70
CA LYS A 254 -16.27 15.39 -1.36
C LYS A 254 -15.17 15.53 -0.30
N PRO A 255 -15.50 16.01 0.91
CA PRO A 255 -14.50 16.14 1.98
C PRO A 255 -13.98 14.75 2.38
N ILE A 256 -12.64 14.62 2.46
CA ILE A 256 -11.95 13.38 2.83
C ILE A 256 -12.35 12.21 1.90
N GLN A 257 -12.62 12.53 0.62
CA GLN A 257 -12.91 11.49 -0.37
C GLN A 257 -11.72 10.55 -0.51
N ARG A 258 -12.03 9.27 -0.69
CA ARG A 258 -11.02 8.27 -1.01
C ARG A 258 -10.72 8.37 -2.50
N LEU A 259 -9.47 8.65 -2.83
CA LEU A 259 -9.03 8.69 -4.22
C LEU A 259 -8.67 7.28 -4.70
N PRO A 260 -8.78 7.02 -6.01
CA PRO A 260 -8.20 5.83 -6.62
C PRO A 260 -6.68 5.82 -6.48
N HIS A 261 -6.08 4.64 -6.32
CA HIS A 261 -4.63 4.52 -6.13
C HIS A 261 -3.87 5.11 -7.33
N VAL A 262 -4.39 4.93 -8.55
CA VAL A 262 -3.74 5.45 -9.76
C VAL A 262 -3.63 6.97 -9.77
N VAL A 263 -4.65 7.67 -9.25
CA VAL A 263 -4.65 9.14 -9.16
C VAL A 263 -3.74 9.58 -8.01
N ALA A 264 -3.84 8.96 -6.85
CA ALA A 264 -3.00 9.28 -5.69
C ALA A 264 -1.50 9.07 -5.98
N HIS A 265 -1.14 7.94 -6.61
CA HIS A 265 0.22 7.62 -7.01
C HIS A 265 0.72 8.52 -8.15
N PHE A 266 -0.16 8.96 -9.04
CA PHE A 266 0.20 9.95 -10.07
C PHE A 266 0.70 11.24 -9.39
N PHE A 267 -0.09 11.87 -8.52
CA PHE A 267 0.32 13.09 -7.81
C PHE A 267 1.59 12.88 -6.96
N ALA A 268 1.71 11.72 -6.31
CA ALA A 268 2.90 11.39 -5.55
C ALA A 268 4.18 11.30 -6.41
N ARG A 269 4.08 10.77 -7.63
CA ARG A 269 5.20 10.73 -8.59
C ARG A 269 5.48 12.08 -9.22
N VAL A 270 4.44 12.84 -9.56
CA VAL A 270 4.58 14.21 -10.07
C VAL A 270 5.35 15.08 -9.08
N THR A 271 5.09 14.91 -7.78
CA THR A 271 5.80 15.63 -6.72
C THR A 271 7.32 15.47 -6.84
N LYS A 272 7.80 14.26 -7.12
CA LYS A 272 9.22 13.97 -7.33
C LYS A 272 9.69 14.43 -8.71
N LEU A 273 8.87 14.23 -9.75
CA LEU A 273 9.16 14.64 -11.12
C LEU A 273 9.42 16.15 -11.24
N ILE A 274 8.73 16.98 -10.46
CA ILE A 274 8.93 18.44 -10.47
C ILE A 274 10.37 18.83 -10.12
N LEU A 275 11.05 18.07 -9.26
CA LEU A 275 12.46 18.31 -8.89
C LEU A 275 13.46 17.88 -9.98
N HIS A 276 12.99 17.11 -10.98
CA HIS A 276 13.82 16.47 -12.00
C HIS A 276 13.35 16.87 -13.41
N PRO A 277 13.54 18.15 -13.81
CA PRO A 277 13.17 18.61 -15.16
C PRO A 277 13.95 17.92 -16.29
N GLU A 278 15.07 17.26 -15.97
CA GLU A 278 15.84 16.42 -16.90
C GLU A 278 15.12 15.13 -17.33
N ASP A 279 14.11 14.69 -16.58
CA ASP A 279 13.36 13.49 -16.92
C ASP A 279 12.47 13.79 -18.14
N PRO A 280 12.54 13.00 -19.23
CA PRO A 280 11.71 13.25 -20.42
C PRO A 280 10.21 13.20 -20.16
N VAL A 281 9.78 12.57 -19.06
CA VAL A 281 8.37 12.52 -18.68
C VAL A 281 7.86 13.84 -18.10
N TYR A 282 8.77 14.74 -17.69
CA TYR A 282 8.44 16.03 -17.10
C TYR A 282 7.52 16.85 -18.01
N GLN A 283 7.91 17.05 -19.26
CA GLN A 283 7.21 17.94 -20.18
C GLN A 283 5.81 17.42 -20.56
N PRO A 284 5.62 16.14 -20.94
CA PRO A 284 4.28 15.59 -21.17
C PRO A 284 3.37 15.73 -19.94
N VAL A 285 3.87 15.42 -18.73
CA VAL A 285 3.07 15.48 -17.50
C VAL A 285 2.71 16.91 -17.13
N LEU A 286 3.68 17.83 -17.12
CA LEU A 286 3.41 19.23 -16.77
C LEU A 286 2.49 19.89 -17.78
N SER A 287 2.67 19.60 -19.08
CA SER A 287 1.76 20.09 -20.12
C SER A 287 0.32 19.69 -19.84
N PHE A 288 0.08 18.45 -19.39
CA PHE A 288 -1.25 18.00 -19.02
C PHE A 288 -1.82 18.70 -17.79
N LEU A 289 -1.02 18.87 -16.74
CA LEU A 289 -1.47 19.58 -15.54
C LEU A 289 -1.96 20.98 -15.92
N LEU A 290 -1.27 21.65 -16.85
CA LEU A 290 -1.61 22.98 -17.36
C LEU A 290 -2.84 23.01 -18.29
N LEU A 291 -3.28 21.88 -18.86
CA LEU A 291 -4.41 21.85 -19.79
C LEU A 291 -5.76 22.11 -19.11
N LYS A 292 -5.93 21.70 -17.85
CA LYS A 292 -7.22 21.77 -17.14
C LYS A 292 -7.03 22.25 -15.70
N PRO A 293 -7.96 23.06 -15.17
CA PRO A 293 -7.88 23.56 -13.79
C PRO A 293 -8.22 22.50 -12.72
N ASN A 294 -8.71 21.33 -13.15
CA ASN A 294 -8.99 20.15 -12.33
C ASN A 294 -8.68 18.87 -13.11
N ILE A 295 -8.46 17.79 -12.38
CA ILE A 295 -8.23 16.45 -12.92
C ILE A 295 -9.43 15.58 -12.58
N ASP A 296 -9.88 14.81 -13.56
CA ASP A 296 -10.93 13.82 -13.35
C ASP A 296 -10.37 12.66 -12.51
N VAL A 297 -10.79 12.61 -11.24
CA VAL A 297 -10.36 11.59 -10.29
C VAL A 297 -10.91 10.20 -10.61
N GLN A 298 -11.87 10.05 -11.53
CA GLN A 298 -12.45 8.76 -11.93
C GLN A 298 -11.76 8.15 -13.15
N ASN A 299 -10.69 8.77 -13.65
CA ASN A 299 -9.96 8.34 -14.82
C ASN A 299 -8.45 8.30 -14.55
N VAL A 300 -7.73 7.46 -15.31
CA VAL A 300 -6.26 7.44 -15.27
C VAL A 300 -5.71 8.72 -15.93
N PRO A 301 -4.91 9.54 -15.23
CA PRO A 301 -4.32 10.75 -15.81
C PRO A 301 -3.38 10.42 -16.98
N GLU A 302 -3.56 11.10 -18.11
CA GLU A 302 -2.70 11.04 -19.33
C GLU A 302 -2.26 9.67 -19.86
N ILE A 303 -3.04 8.63 -19.59
CA ILE A 303 -2.68 7.26 -19.98
C ILE A 303 -2.38 7.12 -21.49
N TYR A 304 -3.18 7.74 -22.36
CA TYR A 304 -3.02 7.57 -23.81
C TYR A 304 -1.79 8.29 -24.36
N LYS A 305 -1.56 9.54 -23.93
CA LYS A 305 -0.43 10.35 -24.40
C LYS A 305 0.90 9.72 -24.00
N LEU A 306 0.98 9.16 -22.79
CA LEU A 306 2.20 8.54 -22.28
C LEU A 306 2.40 7.11 -22.82
N LEU A 307 1.35 6.28 -22.90
CA LEU A 307 1.48 4.91 -23.43
C LEU A 307 1.74 4.88 -24.94
N LEU A 308 1.10 5.77 -25.69
CA LEU A 308 1.22 5.89 -27.14
C LEU A 308 2.01 7.14 -27.52
N SER A 309 3.07 7.42 -26.74
CA SER A 309 3.89 8.61 -26.95
C SER A 309 4.40 8.70 -28.39
N SER A 310 4.23 9.88 -28.97
CA SER A 310 4.75 10.23 -30.30
C SER A 310 6.17 10.81 -30.25
N SER A 311 6.82 10.78 -29.08
CA SER A 311 8.19 11.28 -28.90
C SER A 311 9.19 10.41 -29.66
N ILE A 312 10.04 11.00 -30.50
CA ILE A 312 10.98 10.24 -31.33
C ILE A 312 12.08 9.58 -30.47
N GLU A 313 12.53 10.27 -29.43
CA GLU A 313 13.69 9.86 -28.62
C GLU A 313 13.30 9.23 -27.27
N HIS A 314 12.14 9.60 -26.71
CA HIS A 314 11.81 9.28 -25.32
C HIS A 314 10.52 8.47 -25.13
N TYR A 315 9.89 8.01 -26.22
CA TYR A 315 8.66 7.22 -26.18
C TYR A 315 8.72 5.99 -25.27
N ASN A 316 9.89 5.33 -25.13
CA ASN A 316 10.05 4.19 -24.23
C ASN A 316 9.95 4.61 -22.76
N LYS A 317 10.66 5.68 -22.36
CA LYS A 317 10.70 6.15 -20.97
C LYS A 317 9.32 6.65 -20.51
N GLU A 318 8.62 7.41 -21.36
CA GLU A 318 7.25 7.89 -21.08
C GLU A 318 6.26 6.72 -20.89
N ARG A 319 6.35 5.71 -21.76
CA ARG A 319 5.51 4.51 -21.67
C ARG A 319 5.84 3.67 -20.43
N HIS A 320 7.11 3.45 -20.13
CA HIS A 320 7.53 2.72 -18.93
C HIS A 320 7.07 3.42 -17.66
N TRP A 321 7.16 4.75 -17.61
CA TRP A 321 6.67 5.51 -16.46
C TRP A 321 5.17 5.31 -16.25
N CYS A 322 4.38 5.35 -17.33
CA CYS A 322 2.94 5.11 -17.27
C CYS A 322 2.61 3.65 -16.89
N LEU A 323 3.28 2.67 -17.48
CA LEU A 323 3.08 1.25 -17.16
C LEU A 323 3.46 0.93 -15.70
N ARG A 324 4.56 1.53 -15.19
CA ARG A 324 4.92 1.44 -13.77
C ARG A 324 3.84 2.08 -12.90
N LEU A 325 3.22 3.18 -13.33
CA LEU A 325 2.16 3.85 -12.56
C LEU A 325 0.94 2.94 -12.45
N ILE A 326 0.54 2.35 -13.58
CA ILE A 326 -0.57 1.40 -13.64
C ILE A 326 -0.26 0.21 -12.74
N LEU A 327 0.89 -0.43 -12.90
CA LEU A 327 1.31 -1.59 -12.13
C LEU A 327 1.23 -1.33 -10.61
N ASP A 328 1.86 -0.25 -10.15
CA ASP A 328 1.91 0.08 -8.72
C ASP A 328 0.55 0.55 -8.17
N SER A 329 -0.41 0.87 -9.04
CA SER A 329 -1.76 1.30 -8.65
C SER A 329 -2.81 0.19 -8.65
N LEU A 330 -2.50 -0.98 -9.21
CA LEU A 330 -3.42 -2.12 -9.30
C LEU A 330 -3.44 -2.90 -7.98
N ILE A 331 -4.04 -2.28 -6.97
CA ILE A 331 -4.02 -2.72 -5.59
C ILE A 331 -5.37 -3.31 -5.16
N GLU A 332 -6.46 -2.67 -5.55
CA GLU A 332 -7.81 -3.13 -5.25
C GLU A 332 -8.59 -3.46 -6.52
N PRO A 333 -9.65 -4.29 -6.42
CA PRO A 333 -10.54 -4.55 -7.53
C PRO A 333 -11.18 -3.30 -8.14
N ASN A 334 -11.35 -2.23 -7.35
CA ASN A 334 -11.88 -0.98 -7.84
C ASN A 334 -10.90 -0.21 -8.74
N ASP A 335 -9.59 -0.36 -8.54
CA ASP A 335 -8.58 0.29 -9.40
C ASP A 335 -8.62 -0.26 -10.82
N TYR A 336 -8.90 -1.56 -10.96
CA TYR A 336 -9.17 -2.18 -12.25
C TYR A 336 -10.36 -1.55 -12.97
N ASN A 337 -11.47 -1.30 -12.24
CA ASN A 337 -12.65 -0.66 -12.83
C ASN A 337 -12.34 0.75 -13.33
N ILE A 338 -11.41 1.45 -12.68
CA ILE A 338 -11.00 2.81 -13.05
C ILE A 338 -10.07 2.77 -14.25
N LEU A 339 -9.16 1.81 -14.32
CA LEU A 339 -8.36 1.55 -15.53
C LEU A 339 -9.25 1.22 -16.74
N GLN A 340 -10.39 0.56 -16.52
CA GLN A 340 -11.37 0.28 -17.56
C GLN A 340 -12.23 1.51 -17.95
N LYS A 341 -12.40 2.50 -17.07
CA LYS A 341 -13.24 3.67 -17.30
C LYS A 341 -12.47 4.71 -18.12
N ARG A 342 -13.04 5.05 -19.28
CA ARG A 342 -12.76 6.27 -20.06
C ARG A 342 -13.87 6.53 -21.08
N PHE A 343 -14.53 5.48 -21.59
CA PHE A 343 -15.70 5.62 -22.46
C PHE A 343 -16.84 4.70 -22.03
N LEU A 344 -18.03 5.29 -21.90
CA LEU A 344 -19.27 4.65 -21.41
C LEU A 344 -19.68 3.38 -22.19
N ALA A 345 -19.14 3.17 -23.40
CA ALA A 345 -19.47 2.04 -24.26
C ALA A 345 -18.37 0.97 -24.38
N PHE A 346 -17.12 1.28 -24.03
CA PHE A 346 -16.01 0.37 -24.33
C PHE A 346 -14.89 0.49 -23.29
N ARG A 347 -14.78 -0.54 -22.46
CA ARG A 347 -13.75 -0.70 -21.43
C ARG A 347 -12.41 -1.05 -22.07
N TYR A 348 -11.66 -0.04 -22.54
CA TYR A 348 -10.48 -0.24 -23.39
C TYR A 348 -9.13 -0.37 -22.68
N GLY A 349 -8.99 -0.03 -21.40
CA GLY A 349 -7.68 -0.01 -20.73
C GLY A 349 -6.90 -1.33 -20.85
N ILE A 350 -7.57 -2.45 -20.56
CA ILE A 350 -6.96 -3.79 -20.70
C ILE A 350 -6.71 -4.16 -22.16
N LYS A 351 -7.66 -3.86 -23.06
CA LYS A 351 -7.49 -4.12 -24.50
C LYS A 351 -6.31 -3.36 -25.09
N LEU A 352 -6.05 -2.15 -24.59
CA LEU A 352 -4.89 -1.35 -24.96
C LEU A 352 -3.59 -2.01 -24.51
N LEU A 353 -3.53 -2.58 -23.30
CA LEU A 353 -2.35 -3.34 -22.85
C LEU A 353 -2.15 -4.62 -23.67
N LEU A 354 -3.23 -5.35 -23.98
CA LEU A 354 -3.19 -6.55 -24.82
C LEU A 354 -2.72 -6.25 -26.24
N SER A 355 -3.17 -5.14 -26.84
CA SER A 355 -2.75 -4.72 -28.17
C SER A 355 -1.32 -4.18 -28.18
N LEU A 356 -0.94 -3.42 -27.15
CA LEU A 356 0.42 -2.90 -27.00
C LEU A 356 1.44 -4.03 -26.90
N PHE A 357 1.15 -5.10 -26.16
CA PHE A 357 2.05 -6.25 -26.03
C PHE A 357 2.42 -6.89 -27.38
N GLY A 358 1.46 -7.00 -28.30
CA GLY A 358 1.67 -7.55 -29.64
C GLY A 358 2.24 -6.55 -30.66
N SER A 359 2.37 -5.28 -30.28
CA SER A 359 2.87 -4.22 -31.15
C SER A 359 4.38 -4.29 -31.33
N ILE A 360 4.85 -3.83 -32.49
CA ILE A 360 6.28 -3.65 -32.81
C ILE A 360 6.92 -2.60 -31.88
N ILE A 361 6.11 -1.69 -31.32
CA ILE A 361 6.55 -0.62 -30.43
C ILE A 361 6.92 -1.15 -29.05
N ALA A 362 6.39 -2.32 -28.64
CA ALA A 362 6.66 -2.89 -27.33
C ALA A 362 8.04 -3.54 -27.26
N ASP A 363 8.90 -2.93 -26.45
CA ASP A 363 10.18 -3.49 -26.01
C ASP A 363 9.98 -4.56 -24.91
N GLN A 364 11.05 -5.23 -24.55
CA GLN A 364 11.01 -6.30 -23.54
C GLN A 364 10.55 -5.80 -22.17
N GLU A 365 10.93 -4.58 -21.76
CA GLU A 365 10.48 -4.03 -20.47
C GLU A 365 9.00 -3.67 -20.50
N THR A 366 8.50 -3.09 -21.60
CA THR A 366 7.06 -2.87 -21.80
C THR A 366 6.27 -4.17 -21.65
N ARG A 367 6.71 -5.24 -22.32
CA ARG A 367 6.05 -6.56 -22.23
C ARG A 367 6.10 -7.10 -20.80
N LYS A 368 7.23 -6.96 -20.10
CA LYS A 368 7.37 -7.31 -18.69
C LYS A 368 6.38 -6.55 -17.81
N TYR A 369 6.24 -5.23 -17.94
CA TYR A 369 5.29 -4.45 -17.13
C TYR A 369 3.84 -4.84 -17.40
N ILE A 370 3.48 -5.12 -18.65
CA ILE A 370 2.13 -5.58 -19.01
C ILE A 370 1.83 -6.92 -18.35
N LEU A 371 2.75 -7.88 -18.42
CA LEU A 371 2.61 -9.19 -17.77
C LEU A 371 2.50 -9.06 -16.25
N LEU A 372 3.34 -8.23 -15.63
CA LEU A 372 3.25 -7.95 -14.19
C LEU A 372 1.92 -7.29 -13.81
N SER A 373 1.38 -6.42 -14.66
CA SER A 373 0.07 -5.79 -14.44
C SER A 373 -1.05 -6.85 -14.47
N PHE A 374 -0.98 -7.82 -15.38
CA PHE A 374 -1.93 -8.93 -15.40
C PHE A 374 -1.79 -9.84 -14.18
N ARG A 375 -0.57 -10.08 -13.70
CA ARG A 375 -0.36 -10.81 -12.44
C ARG A 375 -1.02 -10.09 -11.27
N ALA A 376 -0.86 -8.77 -11.16
CA ALA A 376 -1.50 -7.97 -10.11
C ALA A 376 -3.04 -8.08 -10.17
N ILE A 377 -3.61 -7.96 -11.37
CA ILE A 377 -5.07 -8.09 -11.56
C ILE A 377 -5.57 -9.49 -11.19
N LEU A 378 -4.85 -10.54 -11.61
CA LEU A 378 -5.23 -11.93 -11.34
C LEU A 378 -5.06 -12.35 -9.88
N GLN A 379 -4.37 -11.58 -9.03
CA GLN A 379 -4.41 -11.81 -7.58
C GLN A 379 -5.85 -11.66 -7.01
N HIS A 380 -6.68 -10.85 -7.67
CA HIS A 380 -8.08 -10.67 -7.27
C HIS A 380 -9.00 -11.63 -8.03
N ARG A 381 -9.48 -12.67 -7.34
CA ARG A 381 -10.43 -13.65 -7.90
C ARG A 381 -11.68 -13.02 -8.53
N SER A 382 -12.18 -11.90 -7.98
CA SER A 382 -13.36 -11.20 -8.50
C SER A 382 -13.19 -10.67 -9.93
N LEU A 383 -11.95 -10.36 -10.34
CA LEU A 383 -11.63 -9.80 -11.65
C LEU A 383 -11.37 -10.87 -12.71
N ALA A 384 -11.05 -12.10 -12.30
CA ALA A 384 -10.75 -13.20 -13.22
C ALA A 384 -11.91 -13.49 -14.18
N ASN A 385 -13.16 -13.41 -13.71
CA ASN A 385 -14.34 -13.60 -14.56
C ASN A 385 -14.47 -12.50 -15.62
N ASP A 386 -14.17 -11.24 -15.26
CA ASP A 386 -14.18 -10.12 -16.20
C ASP A 386 -13.12 -10.29 -17.30
N LEU A 387 -11.90 -10.68 -16.90
CA LEU A 387 -10.81 -10.98 -17.81
C LEU A 387 -11.12 -12.14 -18.75
N TYR A 388 -11.78 -13.18 -18.24
CA TYR A 388 -12.16 -14.35 -19.03
C TYR A 388 -13.26 -14.01 -20.04
N VAL A 389 -14.39 -13.47 -19.57
CA VAL A 389 -15.60 -13.29 -20.39
C VAL A 389 -15.53 -12.05 -21.26
N ARG A 390 -15.10 -10.91 -20.71
CA ARG A 390 -15.16 -9.61 -21.41
C ARG A 390 -13.90 -9.27 -22.16
N GLN A 391 -12.74 -9.71 -21.66
CA GLN A 391 -11.44 -9.40 -22.27
C GLN A 391 -10.85 -10.55 -23.10
N ASN A 392 -11.45 -11.75 -23.05
CA ASN A 392 -10.97 -12.95 -23.77
C ASN A 392 -9.49 -13.25 -23.52
N LEU A 393 -9.01 -13.02 -22.29
CA LEU A 393 -7.59 -13.13 -21.94
C LEU A 393 -7.05 -14.54 -22.23
N HIS A 394 -7.83 -15.59 -21.97
CA HIS A 394 -7.46 -16.98 -22.24
C HIS A 394 -7.10 -17.22 -23.71
N SER A 395 -7.90 -16.67 -24.64
CA SER A 395 -7.68 -16.83 -26.08
C SER A 395 -6.45 -16.02 -26.52
N TRP A 396 -6.29 -14.81 -25.99
CA TRP A 396 -5.12 -13.98 -26.24
C TRP A 396 -3.81 -14.64 -25.76
N ILE A 397 -3.80 -15.31 -24.60
CA ILE A 397 -2.62 -16.02 -24.11
C ILE A 397 -2.22 -17.14 -25.08
N VAL A 398 -3.17 -17.94 -25.57
CA VAL A 398 -2.85 -19.01 -26.52
C VAL A 398 -2.32 -18.46 -27.84
N LEU A 399 -2.94 -17.39 -28.36
CA LEU A 399 -2.48 -16.76 -29.60
C LEU A 399 -1.09 -16.13 -29.48
N THR A 400 -0.78 -15.56 -28.31
CA THR A 400 0.55 -14.97 -28.06
C THR A 400 1.63 -16.02 -27.90
N LEU A 401 1.33 -17.17 -27.26
CA LEU A 401 2.27 -18.30 -27.14
C LEU A 401 2.65 -18.93 -28.48
N GLN A 402 1.75 -18.88 -29.48
CA GLN A 402 2.02 -19.37 -30.83
C GLN A 402 3.00 -18.49 -31.61
N ASN A 403 3.27 -17.27 -31.15
CA ASN A 403 4.18 -16.36 -31.83
C ASN A 403 5.65 -16.75 -31.58
N SER A 404 6.46 -16.83 -32.64
CA SER A 404 7.85 -17.30 -32.56
C SER A 404 8.81 -16.31 -31.90
N LYS A 405 8.43 -15.02 -31.80
CA LYS A 405 9.32 -13.93 -31.33
C LYS A 405 9.41 -13.76 -29.80
N MET A 406 8.80 -14.66 -29.02
CA MET A 406 8.72 -14.54 -27.56
C MET A 406 9.96 -15.11 -26.86
N THR A 407 10.39 -14.47 -25.76
CA THR A 407 11.44 -15.00 -24.88
C THR A 407 10.93 -16.17 -24.03
N SER A 408 11.82 -17.09 -23.62
CA SER A 408 11.46 -18.23 -22.74
C SER A 408 10.77 -17.74 -21.45
N TRP A 409 11.28 -16.67 -20.82
CA TRP A 409 10.66 -16.09 -19.62
C TRP A 409 9.21 -15.62 -19.85
N GLU A 410 8.93 -14.95 -20.97
CA GLU A 410 7.57 -14.49 -21.31
C GLU A 410 6.61 -15.68 -21.50
N ARG A 411 7.07 -16.76 -22.15
CA ARG A 411 6.28 -17.98 -22.34
C ARG A 411 5.92 -18.63 -21.01
N VAL A 412 6.90 -18.82 -20.12
CA VAL A 412 6.68 -19.39 -18.79
C VAL A 412 5.74 -18.52 -17.97
N PHE A 413 5.91 -17.20 -18.02
CA PHE A 413 5.05 -16.27 -17.29
C PHE A 413 3.61 -16.27 -17.82
N LEU A 414 3.42 -16.31 -19.13
CA LEU A 414 2.10 -16.46 -19.76
C LEU A 414 1.40 -17.76 -19.35
N CYS A 415 2.15 -18.86 -19.26
CA CYS A 415 1.62 -20.14 -18.77
C CYS A 415 1.20 -20.05 -17.30
N GLN A 416 2.00 -19.40 -16.44
CA GLN A 416 1.63 -19.15 -15.05
C GLN A 416 0.35 -18.32 -14.94
N LEU A 417 0.21 -17.25 -15.75
CA LEU A 417 -1.00 -16.43 -15.79
C LEU A 417 -2.21 -17.24 -16.25
N PHE A 418 -2.04 -18.09 -17.27
CA PHE A 418 -3.10 -18.95 -17.79
C PHE A 418 -3.59 -19.95 -16.73
N ILE A 419 -2.66 -20.60 -16.03
CA ILE A 419 -2.98 -21.52 -14.92
C ILE A 419 -3.75 -20.77 -13.83
N THR A 420 -3.27 -19.60 -13.41
CA THR A 420 -3.91 -18.79 -12.37
C THR A 420 -5.32 -18.34 -12.77
N LEU A 421 -5.49 -17.96 -14.03
CA LEU A 421 -6.80 -17.60 -14.59
C LEU A 421 -7.77 -18.80 -14.54
N ILE A 422 -7.32 -19.97 -15.02
CA ILE A 422 -8.14 -21.18 -15.01
C ILE A 422 -8.50 -21.62 -13.59
N THR A 423 -7.56 -21.58 -12.65
CA THR A 423 -7.85 -21.94 -11.24
C THR A 423 -8.94 -21.05 -10.66
N HIS A 424 -8.88 -19.74 -10.89
CA HIS A 424 -9.90 -18.83 -10.39
C HIS A 424 -11.26 -19.05 -11.05
N ILE A 425 -11.29 -19.32 -12.36
CA ILE A 425 -12.53 -19.63 -13.09
C ILE A 425 -13.13 -20.93 -12.56
N ARG A 426 -12.33 -22.00 -12.45
CA ARG A 426 -12.76 -23.28 -11.89
C ARG A 426 -13.42 -23.06 -10.53
N ASP A 427 -12.76 -22.35 -9.63
CA ASP A 427 -13.29 -22.10 -8.29
C ASP A 427 -14.62 -21.31 -8.34
N ILE A 428 -14.77 -20.34 -9.25
CA ILE A 428 -16.02 -19.56 -9.42
C ILE A 428 -17.17 -20.46 -9.91
N TYR A 429 -16.89 -21.36 -10.85
CA TYR A 429 -17.90 -22.24 -11.44
C TYR A 429 -18.18 -23.50 -10.61
N SER A 430 -17.24 -23.95 -9.76
CA SER A 430 -17.42 -25.03 -8.80
C SER A 430 -18.17 -24.59 -7.54
N GLY A 431 -17.96 -23.34 -7.07
CA GLY A 431 -18.63 -22.80 -5.88
C GLY A 431 -20.12 -22.44 -6.06
N ASN A 432 -20.62 -22.33 -7.29
CA ASN A 432 -22.04 -22.10 -7.58
C ASN A 432 -22.82 -23.43 -7.59
N VAL A 433 -22.96 -24.04 -6.41
CA VAL A 433 -23.74 -25.27 -6.19
C VAL A 433 -25.24 -24.98 -6.05
N ASN A 434 -25.64 -23.76 -5.69
CA ASN A 434 -27.03 -23.45 -5.28
C ASN A 434 -27.95 -22.88 -6.37
N SER A 435 -27.58 -22.93 -7.65
CA SER A 435 -28.48 -22.54 -8.73
C SER A 435 -28.52 -23.62 -9.81
N ASP A 436 -29.33 -24.66 -9.58
CA ASP A 436 -29.65 -25.72 -10.55
C ASP A 436 -30.58 -25.20 -11.66
N SER A 437 -30.16 -24.16 -12.36
CA SER A 437 -30.78 -23.80 -13.63
C SER A 437 -30.08 -24.54 -14.76
N MET A 438 -30.85 -25.05 -15.74
CA MET A 438 -30.32 -25.64 -16.98
C MET A 438 -29.32 -24.69 -17.68
N GLU A 439 -29.51 -23.38 -17.50
CA GLU A 439 -28.67 -22.33 -18.08
C GLU A 439 -27.26 -22.28 -17.48
N THR A 440 -27.13 -22.53 -16.18
CA THR A 440 -25.84 -22.60 -15.49
C THR A 440 -25.03 -23.84 -15.86
N ASN A 441 -25.68 -24.96 -16.16
CA ASN A 441 -25.00 -26.23 -16.49
C ASN A 441 -24.38 -26.24 -17.89
N TRP A 442 -25.05 -25.69 -18.92
CA TRP A 442 -24.42 -25.59 -20.24
C TRP A 442 -23.26 -24.59 -20.24
N ARG A 443 -23.38 -23.47 -19.50
CA ARG A 443 -22.28 -22.49 -19.37
C ARG A 443 -21.04 -23.11 -18.72
N LYS A 444 -21.20 -23.87 -17.64
CA LYS A 444 -20.11 -24.63 -17.01
C LYS A 444 -19.45 -25.58 -18.01
N THR A 445 -20.26 -26.30 -18.79
CA THR A 445 -19.77 -27.26 -19.80
C THR A 445 -18.97 -26.56 -20.91
N ILE A 446 -19.43 -25.41 -21.40
CA ILE A 446 -18.72 -24.64 -22.43
C ILE A 446 -17.40 -24.10 -21.89
N VAL A 447 -17.41 -23.53 -20.68
CA VAL A 447 -16.19 -23.01 -20.05
C VAL A 447 -15.16 -24.13 -19.87
N TYR A 448 -15.58 -25.28 -19.33
CA TYR A 448 -14.72 -26.46 -19.19
C TYR A 448 -14.12 -26.87 -20.54
N LYS A 449 -14.95 -27.11 -21.57
CA LYS A 449 -14.46 -27.52 -22.90
C LYS A 449 -13.53 -26.49 -23.52
N THR A 450 -13.78 -25.21 -23.30
CA THR A 450 -12.94 -24.12 -23.81
C THR A 450 -11.58 -24.13 -23.11
N CYS A 451 -11.57 -24.26 -21.78
CA CYS A 451 -10.34 -24.39 -20.99
C CYS A 451 -9.56 -25.68 -21.34
N GLU A 452 -10.25 -26.80 -21.57
CA GLU A 452 -9.67 -28.06 -22.03
C GLU A 452 -8.99 -27.92 -23.40
N MET A 453 -9.71 -27.41 -24.40
CA MET A 453 -9.17 -27.20 -25.75
C MET A 453 -7.97 -26.25 -25.77
N LEU A 454 -8.08 -25.12 -25.06
CA LEU A 454 -7.01 -24.12 -25.03
C LEU A 454 -5.85 -24.56 -24.15
N GLY A 455 -6.12 -25.23 -23.05
CA GLY A 455 -5.09 -25.81 -22.18
C GLY A 455 -4.26 -26.87 -22.91
N ASN A 456 -4.88 -27.72 -23.73
CA ASN A 456 -4.16 -28.67 -24.58
C ASN A 456 -3.25 -27.96 -25.59
N LYS A 457 -3.67 -26.81 -26.15
CA LYS A 457 -2.80 -26.01 -27.02
C LYS A 457 -1.61 -25.41 -26.26
N VAL A 458 -1.82 -24.94 -25.03
CA VAL A 458 -0.74 -24.44 -24.17
C VAL A 458 0.24 -25.57 -23.82
N CYS A 459 -0.26 -26.77 -23.50
CA CYS A 459 0.58 -27.96 -23.29
C CYS A 459 1.43 -28.28 -24.52
N ASN A 460 0.85 -28.27 -25.72
CA ASN A 460 1.58 -28.55 -26.95
C ASN A 460 2.69 -27.53 -27.23
N GLU A 461 2.48 -26.25 -26.90
CA GLU A 461 3.53 -25.23 -27.04
C GLU A 461 4.63 -25.38 -25.97
N LEU A 462 4.29 -25.80 -24.75
CA LEU A 462 5.26 -26.09 -23.69
C LEU A 462 6.08 -27.36 -23.96
N GLU A 463 5.52 -28.33 -24.67
CA GLU A 463 6.21 -29.58 -24.99
C GLU A 463 7.32 -29.42 -26.03
N LYS A 464 7.19 -28.43 -26.91
CA LYS A 464 8.17 -28.09 -27.95
C LYS A 464 9.49 -27.54 -27.40
N GLU A 465 9.51 -27.04 -26.17
CA GLU A 465 10.70 -26.47 -25.54
C GLU A 465 11.22 -27.39 -24.42
N ASN A 466 12.54 -27.41 -24.23
CA ASN A 466 13.23 -28.24 -23.22
C ASN A 466 13.68 -27.38 -22.03
N ASP A 467 12.75 -26.70 -21.37
CA ASP A 467 13.04 -25.87 -20.20
C ASP A 467 12.55 -26.53 -18.89
N ASP A 468 13.17 -26.18 -17.75
CA ASP A 468 12.75 -26.61 -16.39
C ASP A 468 11.30 -26.22 -16.05
N ALA A 469 10.74 -25.23 -16.75
CA ALA A 469 9.32 -24.87 -16.65
C ALA A 469 8.38 -26.01 -17.09
N LYS A 470 8.85 -26.89 -17.99
CA LYS A 470 8.13 -28.07 -18.47
C LYS A 470 7.85 -29.07 -17.35
N SER A 471 8.79 -29.29 -16.43
CA SER A 471 8.57 -30.25 -15.33
C SER A 471 7.57 -29.71 -14.29
N THR A 472 7.54 -28.39 -14.08
CA THR A 472 6.78 -27.76 -12.99
C THR A 472 5.34 -27.41 -13.40
N TRP A 473 5.17 -26.75 -14.54
CA TRP A 473 3.87 -26.19 -14.93
C TRP A 473 3.02 -27.15 -15.76
N LEU A 474 3.66 -28.05 -16.53
CA LEU A 474 2.95 -29.02 -17.37
C LEU A 474 2.17 -30.04 -16.52
N LEU A 475 2.76 -30.47 -15.39
CA LEU A 475 2.08 -31.35 -14.42
C LEU A 475 0.85 -30.66 -13.80
N GLN A 476 1.01 -29.41 -13.35
CA GLN A 476 -0.08 -28.62 -12.77
C GLN A 476 -1.19 -28.35 -13.79
N LEU A 477 -0.84 -28.02 -15.03
CA LEU A 477 -1.80 -27.75 -16.08
C LEU A 477 -2.56 -29.03 -16.45
N ARG A 478 -1.89 -30.18 -16.60
CA ARG A 478 -2.56 -31.47 -16.84
C ARG A 478 -3.49 -31.86 -15.70
N GLN A 479 -3.09 -31.66 -14.44
CA GLN A 479 -3.96 -31.89 -13.28
C GLN A 479 -5.22 -31.00 -13.30
N LEU A 480 -5.08 -29.73 -13.69
CA LEU A 480 -6.18 -28.77 -13.77
C LEU A 480 -7.12 -29.01 -14.96
N LEU A 481 -6.67 -29.68 -16.02
CA LEU A 481 -7.49 -30.04 -17.17
C LEU A 481 -8.24 -31.36 -16.98
N CYS A 482 -7.93 -32.16 -15.95
CA CYS A 482 -8.67 -33.39 -15.66
C CYS A 482 -10.13 -33.08 -15.31
N LYS A 483 -11.06 -33.80 -15.94
CA LYS A 483 -12.51 -33.65 -15.80
C LYS A 483 -12.97 -33.75 -14.34
N ASP A 484 -12.35 -34.63 -13.56
CA ASP A 484 -12.65 -34.84 -12.14
C ASP A 484 -12.34 -33.62 -11.27
N SER A 485 -11.40 -32.77 -11.69
CA SER A 485 -11.05 -31.54 -10.96
C SER A 485 -12.07 -30.41 -11.11
N TRP A 486 -13.02 -30.52 -12.05
CA TRP A 486 -14.09 -29.55 -12.30
C TRP A 486 -15.47 -30.03 -11.82
N MET A 487 -15.55 -31.27 -11.31
CA MET A 487 -16.73 -31.76 -10.63
C MET A 487 -16.68 -31.34 -9.15
N PRO A 488 -17.82 -30.98 -8.54
CA PRO A 488 -17.86 -30.82 -7.08
C PRO A 488 -17.47 -32.16 -6.45
N SER A 489 -16.54 -32.13 -5.49
CA SER A 489 -16.20 -33.30 -4.68
C SER A 489 -17.46 -33.79 -3.97
N ILE A 490 -17.98 -34.95 -4.38
CA ILE A 490 -19.06 -35.67 -3.70
C ILE A 490 -18.45 -36.37 -2.47
N GLU A 491 -17.84 -35.63 -1.55
CA GLU A 491 -17.30 -36.21 -0.31
C GLU A 491 -17.43 -35.19 0.83
N SER A 492 -18.66 -35.02 1.32
CA SER A 492 -19.00 -34.83 2.74
C SER A 492 -20.52 -34.69 2.92
N TYR A 493 -21.28 -35.68 2.45
CA TYR A 493 -22.63 -35.94 2.94
C TYR A 493 -22.67 -37.40 3.36
N ASP A 494 -21.99 -37.69 4.46
CA ASP A 494 -22.36 -38.78 5.36
C ASP A 494 -21.65 -38.55 6.69
N VAL A 495 -22.38 -38.81 7.79
CA VAL A 495 -22.03 -38.64 9.21
C VAL A 495 -22.20 -37.17 9.69
N GLN A 496 -23.25 -36.76 10.43
CA GLN A 496 -23.97 -37.41 11.52
C GLN A 496 -25.35 -36.75 11.73
N ASN A 497 -26.38 -37.59 11.89
CA ASN A 497 -27.60 -37.26 12.65
C ASN A 497 -27.28 -37.05 14.13
#